data_AF-A0A0H5C4Q4-F1
#
_entry.id   AF-A0A0H5C4Q4-F1
#
_cell.length_a   1.000
_cell.length_b   1.000
_cell.length_c   1.000
_cell.angle_alpha   90.00
_cell.angle_beta   90.00
_cell.angle_gamma   90.00
#
_symmetry.space_group_name_H-M   'P 1'
#
loop_
_entity.id
_entity.type
_entity.pdbx_description
1 polymer ?
#
loop_
_entity_poly.entity_id
_entity_poly.type
_entity_poly.pdbx_seq_one_letter_code
_entity_poly.pdbx_strand_id
1 'polypeptide(L)'
;MSDQAQPSGVVDAAERVGSEEPNELSRYITGTDIARSIIGIDQLTKNYTQTRNDEESGAESSDSTSNEKATGATPSTGNAGDGAAVATGEGHRGAPAQRVSMFDPSVKQLRIKVAVKFIMVWFIIGCLIIASFSLYWGSLYNRQSHLVKVKMLVVIEDDYMTGVNQTIGEAYMDIINTSLKHKGDWTILNGTREIDEFFGPYTNLTAEIIERVHHREYWTATHVSANATLGLLNYYKGELATKPMQVQYVYESGRDPTGMSTILAVIEELTQLFESTVFPTLLSELLSMLSSEQLLTFMSASTVSVNPYFGELDYRPFYNSILLAPLQVGLIFLLISSFILFNFFGQVHTILLPHVKIPHYMLYRFLGNHISYLVLSLFICTVSAIFQIDFTLAFGRAGFVIFWFSTYLTMAAVGGANDNVCMVIFAHNPPFLGVWLISFVIMNVSPSFSAMALTNNFYRYGYAMPMHQANEIFKVIFLDLWKGNLGRNYGILVVWIVLNTVINPFVLKHVGSVMAKRAAAEARAKAN
;
A
#
# COMPACT_ATOMS: atom_id res chain seq x y z
N MET A 1 -2.47 -53.68 -7.67
CA MET A 1 -2.96 -54.96 -8.25
C MET A 1 -4.12 -54.58 -9.14
N SER A 2 -4.14 -54.74 -10.46
CA SER A 2 -3.30 -55.49 -11.39
C SER A 2 -3.50 -54.90 -12.79
N ASP A 3 -2.41 -54.98 -13.54
CA ASP A 3 -2.17 -54.84 -14.97
C ASP A 3 -3.27 -55.03 -16.04
N GLN A 4 -2.98 -54.37 -17.16
CA GLN A 4 -3.21 -54.71 -18.59
C GLN A 4 -4.55 -54.43 -19.28
N ALA A 5 -4.52 -53.48 -20.24
CA ALA A 5 -4.52 -53.78 -21.69
C ALA A 5 -4.12 -52.53 -22.53
N GLN A 6 -3.37 -52.77 -23.60
CA GLN A 6 -2.65 -51.83 -24.48
C GLN A 6 -3.36 -51.76 -25.88
N PRO A 7 -2.77 -51.23 -26.98
CA PRO A 7 -2.93 -49.87 -27.55
C PRO A 7 -3.51 -49.82 -29.00
N SER A 8 -3.67 -48.63 -29.59
CA SER A 8 -3.66 -48.46 -31.05
C SER A 8 -3.20 -47.07 -31.51
N GLY A 9 -2.29 -47.05 -32.51
CA GLY A 9 -2.27 -46.03 -33.57
C GLY A 9 -1.20 -44.92 -33.53
N VAL A 10 0.06 -45.27 -33.82
CA VAL A 10 1.08 -44.33 -34.34
C VAL A 10 1.63 -44.96 -35.62
N VAL A 11 1.56 -44.27 -36.76
CA VAL A 11 2.53 -44.26 -37.89
C VAL A 11 2.05 -43.25 -38.95
N ASP A 12 3.02 -42.54 -39.55
CA ASP A 12 3.03 -41.78 -40.81
C ASP A 12 2.48 -40.34 -40.89
N ALA A 13 3.41 -39.38 -40.80
CA ALA A 13 3.46 -38.21 -41.68
C ALA A 13 4.85 -37.53 -41.59
N ALA A 14 5.85 -38.10 -42.25
CA ALA A 14 7.15 -37.45 -42.43
C ALA A 14 7.65 -37.61 -43.86
N GLU A 15 7.05 -36.88 -44.81
CA GLU A 15 7.72 -36.43 -46.04
C GLU A 15 6.84 -35.46 -46.83
N ARG A 16 7.50 -34.49 -47.49
CA ARG A 16 7.00 -33.44 -48.39
C ARG A 16 6.64 -32.09 -47.76
N VAL A 17 7.66 -31.23 -47.59
CA VAL A 17 7.52 -29.81 -47.96
C VAL A 17 8.84 -29.32 -48.56
N GLY A 18 8.81 -29.03 -49.85
CA GLY A 18 9.78 -28.21 -50.55
C GLY A 18 9.06 -27.48 -51.69
N SER A 19 8.74 -26.21 -51.50
CA SER A 19 8.64 -25.17 -52.54
C SER A 19 8.38 -23.82 -51.88
N GLU A 20 9.09 -22.80 -52.37
CA GLU A 20 9.17 -21.44 -51.87
C GLU A 20 7.95 -20.60 -52.29
N GLU A 21 7.36 -19.85 -51.35
CA GLU A 21 6.69 -18.57 -51.58
C GLU A 21 7.01 -17.60 -50.40
N PRO A 22 7.24 -16.29 -50.64
CA PRO A 22 7.79 -15.40 -49.63
C PRO A 22 6.73 -14.63 -48.81
N ASN A 23 7.02 -14.48 -47.51
CA ASN A 23 6.72 -13.29 -46.69
C ASN A 23 5.25 -12.85 -46.46
N GLU A 24 4.61 -13.38 -45.41
CA GLU A 24 3.58 -12.64 -44.64
C GLU A 24 3.94 -12.42 -43.15
N LEU A 25 4.88 -13.19 -42.58
CA LEU A 25 5.22 -13.08 -41.15
C LEU A 25 6.24 -11.99 -40.80
N SER A 26 6.92 -11.38 -41.79
CA SER A 26 7.96 -10.37 -41.56
C SER A 26 7.44 -8.95 -41.34
N ARG A 27 6.10 -8.74 -41.44
CA ARG A 27 5.48 -7.43 -41.18
C ARG A 27 5.25 -7.10 -39.70
N TYR A 28 5.47 -8.03 -38.76
CA TYR A 28 4.98 -7.85 -37.39
C TYR A 28 5.99 -7.93 -36.25
N ILE A 29 7.30 -8.09 -36.49
CA ILE A 29 8.23 -8.26 -35.36
C ILE A 29 9.48 -7.40 -35.49
N THR A 30 9.33 -6.16 -35.03
CA THR A 30 10.40 -5.30 -34.53
C THR A 30 9.96 -4.81 -33.15
N GLY A 31 10.63 -5.24 -32.08
CA GLY A 31 10.26 -4.91 -30.69
C GLY A 31 10.25 -3.40 -30.36
N THR A 32 10.84 -2.58 -31.23
CA THR A 32 10.75 -1.11 -31.19
C THR A 32 9.38 -0.57 -31.65
N ASP A 33 8.64 -1.31 -32.48
CA ASP A 33 7.36 -0.86 -33.04
C ASP A 33 6.16 -1.16 -32.14
N ILE A 34 6.26 -2.18 -31.28
CA ILE A 34 5.22 -2.42 -30.24
C ILE A 34 5.28 -1.31 -29.17
N ALA A 35 6.48 -0.89 -28.77
CA ALA A 35 6.65 0.25 -27.88
C ALA A 35 6.21 1.56 -28.54
N ARG A 36 6.42 1.74 -29.84
CA ARG A 36 6.01 2.96 -30.57
C ARG A 36 4.51 2.99 -30.91
N SER A 37 3.90 1.85 -31.22
CA SER A 37 2.47 1.75 -31.54
C SER A 37 1.59 1.89 -30.30
N ILE A 38 2.07 1.43 -29.14
CA ILE A 38 1.39 1.65 -27.86
C ILE A 38 1.40 3.14 -27.45
N ILE A 39 2.32 3.96 -28.00
CA ILE A 39 2.60 5.30 -27.48
C ILE A 39 2.14 6.46 -28.40
N GLY A 40 1.66 6.21 -29.63
CA GLY A 40 1.04 7.27 -30.45
C GLY A 40 1.96 8.47 -30.78
N ILE A 41 3.29 8.31 -30.68
CA ILE A 41 4.29 9.37 -30.92
C ILE A 41 4.19 9.89 -32.37
N ASP A 42 3.88 8.99 -33.31
CA ASP A 42 3.82 9.32 -34.74
C ASP A 42 2.64 10.26 -35.09
N GLN A 43 1.57 10.27 -34.30
CA GLN A 43 0.44 11.20 -34.50
C GLN A 43 0.73 12.60 -33.94
N LEU A 44 1.46 12.69 -32.83
CA LEU A 44 1.85 13.98 -32.24
C LEU A 44 2.82 14.76 -33.16
N THR A 45 3.75 14.06 -33.81
CA THR A 45 4.74 14.66 -34.71
C THR A 45 4.12 15.14 -36.01
N LYS A 46 3.12 14.44 -36.56
CA LYS A 46 2.40 14.88 -37.77
C LYS A 46 1.51 16.09 -37.51
N ASN A 47 0.77 16.10 -36.41
CA ASN A 47 -0.23 17.14 -36.16
C ASN A 47 0.39 18.49 -35.80
N TYR A 48 1.49 18.52 -35.03
CA TYR A 48 2.16 19.78 -34.68
C TYR A 48 2.83 20.47 -35.89
N THR A 49 3.28 19.67 -36.86
CA THR A 49 3.88 20.18 -38.10
C THR A 49 2.81 20.77 -39.02
N GLN A 50 1.59 20.22 -39.00
CA GLN A 50 0.47 20.67 -39.82
C GLN A 50 -0.12 21.98 -39.30
N THR A 51 -0.32 22.13 -37.98
CA THR A 51 -0.81 23.38 -37.38
C THR A 51 0.15 24.55 -37.59
N ARG A 52 1.46 24.29 -37.60
CA ARG A 52 2.48 25.31 -37.87
C ARG A 52 2.50 25.75 -39.35
N ASN A 53 2.23 24.83 -40.28
CA ASN A 53 2.14 25.16 -41.71
C ASN A 53 0.83 25.90 -42.05
N ASP A 54 -0.24 25.64 -41.32
CA ASP A 54 -1.52 26.36 -41.46
C ASP A 54 -1.43 27.79 -40.86
N GLU A 55 -0.62 27.99 -39.81
CA GLU A 55 -0.32 29.32 -39.25
C GLU A 55 0.69 30.12 -40.09
N GLU A 56 1.66 29.48 -40.75
CA GLU A 56 2.60 30.13 -41.67
C GLU A 56 1.96 30.44 -43.05
N SER A 57 0.97 29.67 -43.52
CA SER A 57 0.28 29.93 -44.81
C SER A 57 -0.88 30.94 -44.72
N GLY A 58 -1.41 31.21 -43.53
CA GLY A 58 -2.45 32.23 -43.31
C GLY A 58 -1.96 33.68 -43.30
N ALA A 59 -0.65 33.92 -43.32
CA ALA A 59 -0.05 35.26 -43.21
C ALA A 59 0.45 35.85 -44.54
N GLU A 60 0.46 35.09 -45.64
CA GLU A 60 0.87 35.57 -46.97
C GLU A 60 -0.16 35.19 -48.04
N SER A 61 -1.24 35.98 -48.18
CA SER A 61 -1.84 36.23 -49.50
C SER A 61 -2.74 37.46 -49.50
N SER A 62 -2.21 38.55 -50.04
CA SER A 62 -2.98 39.53 -50.77
C SER A 62 -2.13 39.93 -51.99
N ASP A 63 -2.54 39.48 -53.17
CA ASP A 63 -2.88 40.33 -54.33
C ASP A 63 -2.60 39.65 -55.69
N SER A 64 -3.49 39.95 -56.64
CA SER A 64 -3.38 39.86 -58.10
C SER A 64 -3.51 38.50 -58.86
N THR A 65 -4.75 38.25 -59.30
CA THR A 65 -5.25 38.11 -60.69
C THR A 65 -4.41 37.44 -61.82
N SER A 66 -5.13 36.58 -62.56
CA SER A 66 -5.20 36.41 -64.04
C SER A 66 -4.45 35.27 -64.77
N ASN A 67 -5.29 34.38 -65.32
CA ASN A 67 -5.35 33.81 -66.68
C ASN A 67 -4.35 32.77 -67.25
N GLU A 68 -5.00 31.69 -67.73
CA GLU A 68 -4.86 30.96 -69.00
C GLU A 68 -3.79 29.88 -69.29
N LYS A 69 -4.33 28.70 -69.66
CA LYS A 69 -3.98 27.74 -70.75
C LYS A 69 -2.53 27.24 -70.91
N ALA A 70 -2.23 25.94 -70.80
CA ALA A 70 -2.61 24.77 -71.61
C ALA A 70 -1.50 24.33 -72.60
N THR A 71 -1.33 23.00 -72.73
CA THR A 71 -0.59 22.23 -73.76
C THR A 71 0.95 22.34 -73.71
N GLY A 72 1.76 21.33 -73.99
CA GLY A 72 1.59 19.98 -74.53
C GLY A 72 2.89 19.57 -75.25
N ALA A 73 3.24 18.27 -75.16
CA ALA A 73 4.06 17.49 -76.10
C ALA A 73 5.58 17.80 -76.32
N THR A 74 6.37 16.74 -76.06
CA THR A 74 7.62 16.25 -76.70
C THR A 74 7.53 16.17 -78.25
N PRO A 75 8.54 15.73 -79.07
CA PRO A 75 9.88 15.10 -78.80
C PRO A 75 11.04 15.48 -79.80
N SER A 76 12.19 14.78 -79.64
CA SER A 76 13.25 14.44 -80.65
C SER A 76 14.27 15.55 -81.00
N THR A 77 15.58 15.33 -81.28
CA THR A 77 16.33 14.19 -81.87
C THR A 77 17.84 14.47 -81.78
N GLY A 78 18.70 13.44 -81.82
CA GLY A 78 19.87 13.43 -82.73
C GLY A 78 21.29 13.83 -82.26
N ASN A 79 22.02 12.85 -81.74
CA ASN A 79 23.38 12.37 -82.12
C ASN A 79 24.67 13.22 -82.09
N ALA A 80 25.72 12.53 -81.60
CA ALA A 80 27.15 12.54 -81.96
C ALA A 80 28.16 13.37 -81.12
N GLY A 81 29.16 12.66 -80.58
CA GLY A 81 30.57 13.08 -80.62
C GLY A 81 31.28 13.48 -79.32
N ASP A 82 32.29 12.68 -78.98
CA ASP A 82 33.50 12.99 -78.21
C ASP A 82 33.49 13.14 -76.68
N GLY A 83 34.46 12.45 -76.08
CA GLY A 83 34.56 12.18 -74.65
C GLY A 83 35.24 13.27 -73.84
N ALA A 84 34.88 13.29 -72.56
CA ALA A 84 35.77 13.64 -71.44
C ALA A 84 35.08 13.25 -70.13
N ALA A 85 35.89 12.79 -69.17
CA ALA A 85 35.57 12.30 -67.84
C ALA A 85 34.39 12.98 -67.11
N VAL A 86 33.48 12.16 -66.56
CA VAL A 86 32.65 12.53 -65.41
C VAL A 86 32.61 11.34 -64.45
N ALA A 87 33.21 11.53 -63.27
CA ALA A 87 33.09 10.61 -62.15
C ALA A 87 31.66 10.67 -61.58
N THR A 88 30.88 9.61 -61.79
CA THR A 88 29.62 9.41 -61.09
C THR A 88 29.87 8.64 -59.80
N GLY A 89 29.77 9.36 -58.67
CA GLY A 89 29.71 8.76 -57.35
C GLY A 89 28.44 7.91 -57.21
N GLU A 90 28.63 6.60 -57.07
CA GLU A 90 27.56 5.68 -56.73
C GLU A 90 27.13 5.86 -55.27
N GLY A 91 25.85 6.15 -55.09
CA GLY A 91 25.20 6.24 -53.79
C GLY A 91 25.27 4.90 -53.05
N HIS A 92 25.88 4.91 -51.87
CA HIS A 92 25.84 3.81 -50.92
C HIS A 92 24.42 3.67 -50.34
N ARG A 93 23.56 2.90 -51.00
CA ARG A 93 22.44 2.24 -50.32
C ARG A 93 23.03 1.17 -49.41
N GLY A 94 23.08 1.45 -48.11
CA GLY A 94 23.61 0.52 -47.10
C GLY A 94 22.93 -0.84 -47.17
N ALA A 95 23.72 -1.88 -47.43
CA ALA A 95 23.28 -3.26 -47.37
C ALA A 95 22.83 -3.62 -45.92
N PRO A 96 21.81 -4.49 -45.74
CA PRO A 96 21.41 -4.93 -44.42
C PRO A 96 22.56 -5.69 -43.74
N ALA A 97 22.88 -5.32 -42.50
CA ALA A 97 23.95 -5.94 -41.72
C ALA A 97 23.78 -7.46 -41.68
N GLN A 98 24.78 -8.19 -42.17
CA GLN A 98 24.80 -9.65 -42.19
C GLN A 98 24.68 -10.18 -40.75
N ARG A 99 23.71 -11.07 -40.50
CA ARG A 99 23.50 -11.65 -39.17
C ARG A 99 24.64 -12.62 -38.87
N VAL A 100 25.52 -12.24 -37.95
CA VAL A 100 26.66 -13.05 -37.50
C VAL A 100 26.38 -13.74 -36.16
N SER A 101 27.13 -14.80 -35.86
CA SER A 101 27.03 -15.52 -34.59
C SER A 101 27.42 -14.63 -33.40
N MET A 102 26.81 -14.86 -32.22
CA MET A 102 27.08 -14.06 -31.02
C MET A 102 28.55 -14.04 -30.60
N PHE A 103 29.32 -15.09 -30.92
CA PHE A 103 30.73 -15.23 -30.56
C PHE A 103 31.70 -14.76 -31.66
N ASP A 104 31.18 -14.27 -32.78
CA ASP A 104 32.00 -13.76 -33.87
C ASP A 104 32.93 -12.61 -33.38
N PRO A 105 34.22 -12.60 -33.73
CA PRO A 105 35.14 -11.53 -33.34
C PRO A 105 34.64 -10.12 -33.74
N SER A 106 33.89 -10.00 -34.84
CA SER A 106 33.33 -8.73 -35.34
C SER A 106 32.38 -8.05 -34.36
N VAL A 107 31.70 -8.80 -33.48
CA VAL A 107 30.78 -8.25 -32.48
C VAL A 107 31.36 -8.18 -31.07
N LYS A 108 32.68 -8.39 -30.89
CA LYS A 108 33.35 -8.33 -29.57
C LYS A 108 33.09 -7.00 -28.83
N GLN A 109 33.19 -5.86 -29.53
CA GLN A 109 32.92 -4.55 -28.93
C GLN A 109 31.43 -4.38 -28.56
N LEU A 110 30.53 -4.95 -29.37
CA LEU A 110 29.11 -4.95 -29.09
C LEU A 110 28.79 -5.79 -27.85
N ARG A 111 29.42 -6.97 -27.69
CA ARG A 111 29.29 -7.82 -26.49
C ARG A 111 29.72 -7.07 -25.22
N ILE A 112 30.85 -6.38 -25.25
CA ILE A 112 31.33 -5.60 -24.10
C ILE A 112 30.35 -4.46 -23.78
N LYS A 113 29.87 -3.74 -24.80
CA LYS A 113 28.90 -2.66 -24.62
C LYS A 113 27.59 -3.17 -24.01
N VAL A 114 27.10 -4.32 -24.47
CA VAL A 114 25.91 -4.99 -23.91
C VAL A 114 26.18 -5.42 -22.47
N ALA A 115 27.31 -6.08 -22.18
CA ALA A 115 27.67 -6.51 -20.83
C ALA A 115 27.74 -5.33 -19.84
N VAL A 116 28.37 -4.21 -20.23
CA VAL A 116 28.42 -2.99 -19.41
C VAL A 116 27.01 -2.44 -19.16
N LYS A 117 26.13 -2.45 -20.18
CA LYS A 117 24.73 -2.04 -20.00
C LYS A 117 23.96 -2.96 -19.06
N PHE A 118 24.15 -4.27 -19.14
CA PHE A 118 23.58 -5.23 -18.19
C PHE A 118 24.05 -4.96 -16.76
N ILE A 119 25.35 -4.80 -16.54
CA ILE A 119 25.92 -4.51 -15.22
C ILE A 119 25.36 -3.19 -14.67
N MET A 120 25.29 -2.14 -15.50
CA MET A 120 24.72 -0.85 -15.09
C MET A 120 23.25 -0.97 -14.69
N VAL A 121 22.44 -1.72 -15.46
CA VAL A 121 21.02 -1.96 -15.14
C VAL A 121 20.89 -2.77 -13.85
N TRP A 122 21.67 -3.84 -13.69
CA TRP A 122 21.67 -4.64 -12.46
C TRP A 122 22.09 -3.82 -11.24
N PHE A 123 23.09 -2.94 -11.39
CA PHE A 123 23.51 -2.06 -10.31
C PHE A 123 22.38 -1.10 -9.91
N ILE A 124 21.74 -0.43 -10.87
CA ILE A 124 20.62 0.50 -10.60
C ILE A 124 19.44 -0.23 -9.93
N ILE A 125 19.03 -1.37 -10.49
CA ILE A 125 17.94 -2.18 -9.92
C ILE A 125 18.32 -2.72 -8.54
N GLY A 126 19.56 -3.21 -8.37
CA GLY A 126 20.07 -3.71 -7.10
C GLY A 126 20.05 -2.65 -6.00
N CYS A 127 20.54 -1.43 -6.29
CA CYS A 127 20.46 -0.30 -5.37
C CYS A 127 19.00 0.03 -5.00
N LEU A 128 18.09 0.01 -5.98
CA LEU A 128 16.68 0.29 -5.74
C LEU A 128 16.00 -0.78 -4.87
N ILE A 129 16.30 -2.06 -5.11
CA ILE A 129 15.79 -3.17 -4.31
C ILE A 129 16.29 -3.02 -2.87
N ILE A 130 17.59 -2.79 -2.66
CA ILE A 130 18.15 -2.60 -1.32
C ILE A 130 17.48 -1.42 -0.62
N ALA A 131 17.35 -0.27 -1.28
CA ALA A 131 16.72 0.91 -0.69
C ALA A 131 15.25 0.68 -0.34
N SER A 132 14.48 0.11 -1.27
CA SER A 132 13.04 -0.10 -1.07
C SER A 132 12.78 -1.20 -0.05
N PHE A 133 13.46 -2.33 -0.12
CA PHE A 133 13.29 -3.41 0.86
C PHE A 133 13.76 -2.99 2.24
N SER A 134 14.85 -2.23 2.36
CA SER A 134 15.26 -1.71 3.67
C SER A 134 14.17 -0.87 4.33
N LEU A 135 13.36 -0.17 3.54
CA LEU A 135 12.25 0.66 4.02
C LEU A 135 11.07 -0.19 4.53
N TYR A 136 10.70 -1.28 3.86
CA TYR A 136 9.66 -2.19 4.38
C TYR A 136 10.15 -3.03 5.56
N TRP A 137 11.29 -3.71 5.43
CA TRP A 137 11.84 -4.58 6.47
C TRP A 137 12.20 -3.77 7.71
N GLY A 138 12.71 -2.55 7.53
CA GLY A 138 13.03 -1.65 8.63
C GLY A 138 11.80 -1.21 9.45
N SER A 139 10.59 -1.23 8.86
CA SER A 139 9.35 -0.96 9.61
C SER A 139 8.98 -2.11 10.56
N LEU A 140 9.46 -3.33 10.26
CA LEU A 140 9.24 -4.54 11.05
C LEU A 140 10.42 -4.88 11.97
N TYR A 141 11.57 -4.25 11.74
CA TYR A 141 12.80 -4.59 12.41
C TYR A 141 12.79 -4.14 13.89
N ASN A 142 13.25 -5.03 14.77
CA ASN A 142 13.47 -4.78 16.19
C ASN A 142 12.24 -4.24 16.96
N ARG A 143 11.03 -4.72 16.63
CA ARG A 143 9.77 -4.33 17.29
C ARG A 143 9.81 -4.46 18.82
N GLN A 144 10.47 -5.50 19.35
CA GLN A 144 10.59 -5.71 20.80
C GLN A 144 11.27 -4.52 21.51
N SER A 145 12.31 -3.93 20.91
CA SER A 145 12.97 -2.75 21.49
C SER A 145 12.09 -1.49 21.52
N HIS A 146 11.02 -1.46 20.71
CA HIS A 146 10.08 -0.35 20.64
C HIS A 146 8.87 -0.51 21.57
N LEU A 147 8.76 -1.63 22.30
CA LEU A 147 7.68 -1.85 23.27
C LEU A 147 7.65 -0.78 24.36
N VAL A 148 8.79 -0.17 24.70
CA VAL A 148 8.89 0.99 25.60
C VAL A 148 8.07 2.22 25.16
N LYS A 149 7.59 2.27 23.91
CA LYS A 149 6.73 3.34 23.39
C LYS A 149 5.23 3.00 23.45
N VAL A 150 4.89 1.78 23.84
CA VAL A 150 3.51 1.28 23.87
C VAL A 150 2.91 1.68 25.21
N LYS A 151 2.01 2.67 25.18
CA LYS A 151 1.29 3.13 26.37
C LYS A 151 0.37 2.03 26.90
N MET A 152 0.57 1.64 28.15
CA MET A 152 -0.22 0.63 28.86
C MET A 152 -0.74 1.23 30.15
N LEU A 153 -2.04 1.09 30.42
CA LEU A 153 -2.67 1.57 31.64
C LEU A 153 -2.78 0.42 32.65
N VAL A 154 -2.50 0.68 33.92
CA VAL A 154 -2.69 -0.29 35.00
C VAL A 154 -3.45 0.43 36.11
N VAL A 155 -4.62 -0.10 36.45
CA VAL A 155 -5.52 0.47 37.45
C VAL A 155 -5.67 -0.55 38.56
N ILE A 156 -5.28 -0.19 39.79
CA ILE A 156 -5.25 -1.10 40.93
C ILE A 156 -6.21 -0.59 41.99
N GLU A 157 -7.31 -1.32 42.19
CA GLU A 157 -8.28 -1.08 43.26
C GLU A 157 -8.13 -2.06 44.45
N ASP A 158 -7.07 -2.88 44.44
CA ASP A 158 -6.75 -3.77 45.56
C ASP A 158 -6.14 -2.94 46.70
N ASP A 159 -6.99 -2.42 47.58
CA ASP A 159 -6.60 -1.63 48.75
C ASP A 159 -6.45 -2.52 50.00
N TYR A 160 -5.57 -2.13 50.92
CA TYR A 160 -5.44 -2.81 52.22
C TYR A 160 -6.74 -2.74 53.02
N MET A 161 -7.30 -3.91 53.33
CA MET A 161 -8.47 -4.06 54.20
C MET A 161 -8.11 -4.87 55.44
N THR A 162 -8.78 -4.61 56.57
CA THR A 162 -8.42 -5.13 57.89
C THR A 162 -8.07 -6.62 57.89
N GLY A 163 -6.78 -6.93 58.04
CA GLY A 163 -6.26 -8.30 58.20
C GLY A 163 -5.87 -9.03 56.91
N VAL A 164 -6.00 -8.42 55.72
CA VAL A 164 -5.56 -8.99 54.44
C VAL A 164 -4.73 -7.97 53.66
N ASN A 165 -3.51 -8.36 53.28
CA ASN A 165 -2.64 -7.51 52.47
C ASN A 165 -3.13 -7.43 51.01
N GLN A 166 -2.83 -6.33 50.33
CA GLN A 166 -3.12 -6.09 48.91
C GLN A 166 -2.10 -6.77 47.98
N THR A 167 -1.83 -8.06 48.22
CA THR A 167 -0.71 -8.79 47.61
C THR A 167 -0.83 -8.89 46.10
N ILE A 168 -2.05 -8.98 45.54
CA ILE A 168 -2.25 -9.02 44.08
C ILE A 168 -1.89 -7.67 43.46
N GLY A 169 -2.40 -6.56 44.00
CA GLY A 169 -2.06 -5.22 43.52
C GLY A 169 -0.55 -4.93 43.57
N GLU A 170 0.08 -5.20 44.72
CA GLU A 170 1.53 -4.99 44.91
C GLU A 170 2.39 -5.84 43.98
N ALA A 171 1.99 -7.10 43.75
CA ALA A 171 2.68 -7.99 42.83
C ALA A 171 2.70 -7.47 41.40
N TYR A 172 1.58 -6.96 40.90
CA TYR A 172 1.53 -6.37 39.56
C TYR A 172 2.45 -5.16 39.45
N MET A 173 2.47 -4.28 40.46
CA MET A 173 3.39 -3.15 40.49
C MET A 173 4.86 -3.58 40.51
N ASP A 174 5.21 -4.57 41.32
CA ASP A 174 6.59 -5.06 41.45
C ASP A 174 7.07 -5.74 40.16
N ILE A 175 6.28 -6.64 39.58
CA ILE A 175 6.61 -7.32 38.31
C ILE A 175 6.80 -6.31 37.19
N ILE A 176 5.94 -5.29 37.11
CA ILE A 176 6.06 -4.23 36.10
C ILE A 176 7.35 -3.44 36.30
N ASN A 177 7.64 -3.00 37.53
CA ASN A 177 8.80 -2.16 37.80
C ASN A 177 10.14 -2.89 37.70
N THR A 178 10.17 -4.20 37.99
CA THR A 178 11.39 -5.02 37.97
C THR A 178 11.64 -5.70 36.63
N SER A 179 10.63 -6.35 36.05
CA SER A 179 10.80 -7.28 34.93
C SER A 179 10.29 -6.71 33.61
N LEU A 180 9.20 -5.93 33.62
CA LEU A 180 8.53 -5.47 32.40
C LEU A 180 8.67 -3.98 32.10
N LYS A 181 9.46 -3.25 32.88
CA LYS A 181 9.65 -1.80 32.75
C LYS A 181 10.08 -1.35 31.36
N HIS A 182 10.82 -2.18 30.64
CA HIS A 182 11.31 -1.91 29.28
C HIS A 182 10.37 -2.41 28.17
N LYS A 183 9.27 -3.08 28.53
CA LYS A 183 8.30 -3.72 27.63
C LYS A 183 6.96 -2.95 27.54
N GLY A 184 6.92 -1.71 28.02
CA GLY A 184 5.76 -0.83 27.96
C GLY A 184 6.09 0.56 28.49
N ASP A 185 5.28 1.54 28.09
CA ASP A 185 5.16 2.84 28.74
C ASP A 185 3.99 2.74 29.74
N TRP A 186 4.30 2.31 30.95
CA TRP A 186 3.32 1.95 31.97
C TRP A 186 2.85 3.18 32.74
N THR A 187 1.54 3.45 32.70
CA THR A 187 0.88 4.36 33.65
C THR A 187 0.17 3.53 34.70
N ILE A 188 0.66 3.56 35.93
CA ILE A 188 0.11 2.80 37.06
C ILE A 188 -0.65 3.78 37.94
N LEU A 189 -1.92 3.47 38.23
CA LEU A 189 -2.79 4.18 39.16
C LEU A 189 -3.07 3.23 40.32
N ASN A 190 -2.64 3.60 41.53
CA ASN A 190 -2.79 2.75 42.71
C ASN A 190 -3.68 3.40 43.76
N GLY A 191 -4.74 2.68 44.13
CA GLY A 191 -5.69 3.08 45.14
C GLY A 191 -6.68 4.14 44.67
N THR A 192 -7.78 4.23 45.41
CA THR A 192 -8.97 5.01 45.03
C THR A 192 -8.64 6.48 44.72
N ARG A 193 -7.72 7.11 45.46
CA ARG A 193 -7.38 8.53 45.29
C ARG A 193 -6.74 8.85 43.93
N GLU A 194 -5.73 8.08 43.52
CA GLU A 194 -5.04 8.32 42.25
C GLU A 194 -5.97 8.07 41.07
N ILE A 195 -6.85 7.08 41.21
CA ILE A 195 -7.88 6.74 40.22
C ILE A 195 -8.88 7.90 40.09
N ASP A 196 -9.41 8.42 41.19
CA ASP A 196 -10.32 9.56 41.22
C ASP A 196 -9.67 10.84 40.64
N GLU A 197 -8.40 11.10 40.95
CA GLU A 197 -7.67 12.26 40.41
C GLU A 197 -7.42 12.13 38.90
N PHE A 198 -7.19 10.91 38.39
CA PHE A 198 -6.89 10.66 36.97
C PHE A 198 -8.15 10.64 36.08
N PHE A 199 -9.21 9.97 36.53
CA PHE A 199 -10.46 9.85 35.79
C PHE A 199 -11.43 11.00 36.04
N GLY A 200 -11.30 11.70 37.18
CA GLY A 200 -12.29 12.67 37.63
C GLY A 200 -13.56 11.98 38.15
N PRO A 201 -14.71 12.67 38.24
CA PRO A 201 -15.95 12.07 38.71
C PRO A 201 -16.47 11.02 37.70
N TYR A 202 -16.38 9.73 38.04
CA TYR A 202 -16.88 8.62 37.23
C TYR A 202 -18.02 7.86 37.92
N THR A 203 -18.89 7.24 37.12
CA THR A 203 -19.96 6.35 37.65
C THR A 203 -19.57 4.87 37.56
N ASN A 204 -18.78 4.49 36.55
CA ASN A 204 -18.31 3.12 36.35
C ASN A 204 -16.87 3.15 35.84
N LEU A 205 -15.93 2.71 36.69
CA LEU A 205 -14.50 2.72 36.37
C LEU A 205 -14.16 1.84 35.16
N THR A 206 -14.77 0.66 35.04
CA THR A 206 -14.52 -0.24 33.90
C THR A 206 -14.92 0.42 32.58
N ALA A 207 -16.01 1.17 32.55
CA ALA A 207 -16.41 1.92 31.36
C ALA A 207 -15.40 3.01 30.98
N GLU A 208 -14.88 3.75 31.97
CA GLU A 208 -13.82 4.74 31.76
C GLU A 208 -12.54 4.09 31.23
N ILE A 209 -12.12 2.95 31.80
CA ILE A 209 -10.94 2.20 31.33
C ILE A 209 -11.13 1.78 29.86
N ILE A 210 -12.29 1.22 29.50
CA ILE A 210 -12.63 0.86 28.12
C ILE A 210 -12.57 2.09 27.22
N GLU A 211 -13.11 3.23 27.66
CA GLU A 211 -13.09 4.47 26.90
C GLU A 211 -11.65 4.94 26.61
N ARG A 212 -10.75 4.90 27.60
CA ARG A 212 -9.33 5.27 27.41
C ARG A 212 -8.61 4.38 26.40
N VAL A 213 -8.90 3.08 26.39
CA VAL A 213 -8.37 2.13 25.40
C VAL A 213 -8.97 2.41 24.03
N HIS A 214 -10.30 2.57 23.95
CA HIS A 214 -11.03 2.84 22.71
C HIS A 214 -10.58 4.15 22.05
N HIS A 215 -10.45 5.23 22.82
CA HIS A 215 -9.94 6.55 22.39
C HIS A 215 -8.45 6.55 22.02
N ARG A 216 -7.80 5.39 22.08
CA ARG A 216 -6.43 5.13 21.67
C ARG A 216 -5.37 5.84 22.50
N GLU A 217 -5.71 6.29 23.70
CA GLU A 217 -4.76 6.86 24.65
C GLU A 217 -3.78 5.78 25.14
N TYR A 218 -4.31 4.57 25.36
CA TYR A 218 -3.58 3.37 25.75
C TYR A 218 -3.83 2.24 24.74
N TRP A 219 -2.88 1.30 24.64
CA TRP A 219 -3.01 0.11 23.80
C TRP A 219 -3.71 -1.03 24.51
N THR A 220 -3.44 -1.17 25.80
CA THR A 220 -4.05 -2.14 26.71
C THR A 220 -4.28 -1.46 28.05
N ALA A 221 -5.23 -1.98 28.81
CA ALA A 221 -5.39 -1.66 30.21
C ALA A 221 -5.47 -2.95 31.04
N THR A 222 -4.83 -2.93 32.20
CA THR A 222 -4.91 -3.98 33.22
C THR A 222 -5.66 -3.40 34.41
N HIS A 223 -6.83 -3.94 34.71
CA HIS A 223 -7.64 -3.54 35.86
C HIS A 223 -7.56 -4.63 36.92
N VAL A 224 -6.92 -4.34 38.05
CA VAL A 224 -6.96 -5.20 39.24
C VAL A 224 -8.21 -4.80 40.03
N SER A 225 -9.12 -5.75 40.20
CA SER A 225 -10.43 -5.53 40.81
C SER A 225 -10.33 -5.01 42.24
N ALA A 226 -11.35 -4.27 42.67
CA ALA A 226 -11.47 -3.85 44.06
C ALA A 226 -11.41 -5.04 45.03
N ASN A 227 -10.53 -4.95 46.03
CA ASN A 227 -10.31 -6.00 47.01
C ASN A 227 -10.01 -7.38 46.38
N ALA A 228 -9.27 -7.44 45.28
CA ALA A 228 -8.96 -8.68 44.56
C ALA A 228 -8.40 -9.78 45.47
N THR A 229 -7.49 -9.43 46.39
CA THR A 229 -6.87 -10.39 47.30
C THR A 229 -7.88 -10.93 48.33
N LEU A 230 -8.69 -10.04 48.92
CA LEU A 230 -9.74 -10.41 49.87
C LEU A 230 -10.88 -11.20 49.20
N GLY A 231 -11.27 -10.84 47.97
CA GLY A 231 -12.29 -11.55 47.21
C GLY A 231 -11.88 -12.98 46.91
N LEU A 232 -10.59 -13.21 46.61
CA LEU A 232 -10.05 -14.56 46.44
C LEU A 232 -10.07 -15.35 47.76
N LEU A 233 -9.71 -14.72 48.88
CA LEU A 233 -9.78 -15.34 50.20
C LEU A 233 -11.22 -15.74 50.58
N ASN A 234 -12.18 -14.85 50.39
CA ASN A 234 -13.59 -15.12 50.71
C ASN A 234 -14.18 -16.24 49.84
N TYR A 235 -13.72 -16.35 48.59
CA TYR A 235 -14.02 -17.51 47.75
C TYR A 235 -13.43 -18.80 48.33
N TYR A 236 -12.17 -18.80 48.79
CA TYR A 236 -11.57 -19.97 49.42
C TYR A 236 -12.24 -20.36 50.74
N LYS A 237 -12.74 -19.40 51.51
CA LYS A 237 -13.55 -19.64 52.71
C LYS A 237 -14.93 -20.25 52.42
N GLY A 238 -15.38 -20.24 51.15
CA GLY A 238 -16.72 -20.65 50.75
C GLY A 238 -17.81 -19.60 51.01
N GLU A 239 -17.42 -18.36 51.31
CA GLU A 239 -18.36 -17.24 51.52
C GLU A 239 -18.92 -16.69 50.20
N LEU A 240 -18.20 -16.91 49.10
CA LEU A 240 -18.63 -16.58 47.74
C LEU A 240 -18.93 -17.86 46.95
N ALA A 241 -20.14 -17.96 46.41
CA ALA A 241 -20.55 -19.10 45.58
C ALA A 241 -19.83 -19.15 44.22
N THR A 242 -19.43 -17.98 43.69
CA THR A 242 -18.74 -17.83 42.41
C THR A 242 -17.40 -17.14 42.60
N LYS A 243 -16.37 -17.62 41.92
CA LYS A 243 -15.04 -17.00 41.95
C LYS A 243 -15.10 -15.59 41.36
N PRO A 244 -14.74 -14.54 42.12
CA PRO A 244 -14.68 -13.18 41.57
C PRO A 244 -13.52 -13.08 40.57
N MET A 245 -13.61 -12.15 39.63
CA MET A 245 -12.50 -11.81 38.73
C MET A 245 -11.47 -11.00 39.50
N GLN A 246 -10.21 -11.44 39.51
CA GLN A 246 -9.13 -10.73 40.21
C GLN A 246 -8.54 -9.62 39.33
N VAL A 247 -8.35 -9.91 38.05
CA VAL A 247 -7.75 -8.98 37.10
C VAL A 247 -8.48 -9.07 35.76
N GLN A 248 -8.73 -7.93 35.13
CA GLN A 248 -9.27 -7.82 33.79
C GLN A 248 -8.29 -7.12 32.85
N TYR A 249 -8.00 -7.75 31.71
CA TYR A 249 -7.23 -7.14 30.63
C TYR A 249 -8.19 -6.60 29.57
N VAL A 250 -8.09 -5.31 29.27
CA VAL A 250 -8.91 -4.64 28.26
C VAL A 250 -8.02 -4.25 27.08
N TYR A 251 -8.44 -4.62 25.86
CA TYR A 251 -7.72 -4.31 24.63
C TYR A 251 -8.66 -4.26 23.42
N GLU A 252 -8.12 -3.87 22.26
CA GLU A 252 -8.83 -3.92 20.98
C GLU A 252 -7.94 -4.62 19.94
N SER A 253 -8.18 -5.90 19.66
CA SER A 253 -7.35 -6.62 18.67
C SER A 253 -7.54 -6.05 17.26
N GLY A 254 -8.70 -5.46 16.97
CA GLY A 254 -8.99 -4.78 15.70
C GLY A 254 -8.13 -3.56 15.40
N ARG A 255 -7.49 -2.95 16.42
CA ARG A 255 -6.63 -1.74 16.26
C ARG A 255 -5.43 -1.99 15.35
N ASP A 256 -4.78 -3.14 15.52
CA ASP A 256 -3.75 -3.64 14.63
C ASP A 256 -3.73 -5.17 14.65
N PRO A 257 -4.35 -5.83 13.64
CA PRO A 257 -4.41 -7.29 13.56
C PRO A 257 -3.05 -8.00 13.57
N THR A 258 -1.97 -7.29 13.21
CA THR A 258 -0.63 -7.88 13.12
C THR A 258 0.30 -7.46 14.25
N GLY A 259 0.09 -6.27 14.82
CA GLY A 259 0.90 -5.73 15.92
C GLY A 259 0.41 -6.14 17.31
N MET A 260 -0.90 -6.37 17.47
CA MET A 260 -1.49 -6.66 18.78
C MET A 260 -0.96 -7.96 19.39
N SER A 261 -0.62 -8.98 18.60
CA SER A 261 -0.02 -10.22 19.12
C SER A 261 1.29 -9.97 19.87
N THR A 262 2.10 -9.00 19.44
CA THR A 262 3.36 -8.64 20.13
C THR A 262 3.09 -7.90 21.44
N ILE A 263 2.00 -7.14 21.51
CA ILE A 263 1.60 -6.39 22.70
C ILE A 263 0.95 -7.33 23.73
N LEU A 264 0.06 -8.22 23.27
CA LEU A 264 -0.60 -9.22 24.12
C LEU A 264 0.39 -10.21 24.74
N ALA A 265 1.47 -10.56 24.03
CA ALA A 265 2.55 -11.36 24.60
C ALA A 265 3.17 -10.73 25.87
N VAL A 266 3.15 -9.40 26.02
CA VAL A 266 3.62 -8.73 27.26
C VAL A 266 2.63 -8.94 28.41
N ILE A 267 1.33 -8.95 28.13
CA ILE A 267 0.27 -9.21 29.11
C ILE A 267 0.25 -10.68 29.52
N GLU A 268 0.47 -11.58 28.58
CA GLU A 268 0.67 -13.01 28.85
C GLU A 268 1.89 -13.23 29.75
N GLU A 269 3.02 -12.56 29.46
CA GLU A 269 4.23 -12.62 30.29
C GLU A 269 4.00 -12.06 31.70
N LEU A 270 3.27 -10.94 31.84
CA LEU A 270 2.86 -10.39 33.13
C LEU A 270 2.06 -11.40 33.96
N THR A 271 1.09 -12.07 33.32
CA THR A 271 0.27 -13.11 33.97
C THR A 271 1.13 -14.31 34.39
N GLN A 272 2.00 -14.79 33.50
CA GLN A 272 2.89 -15.92 33.79
C GLN A 272 3.88 -15.62 34.92
N LEU A 273 4.44 -14.41 34.97
CA LEU A 273 5.33 -13.99 36.06
C LEU A 273 4.57 -13.96 37.38
N PHE A 274 3.36 -13.43 37.41
CA PHE A 274 2.52 -13.42 38.61
C PHE A 274 2.23 -14.86 39.09
N GLU A 275 1.76 -15.73 38.19
CA GLU A 275 1.40 -17.12 38.53
C GLU A 275 2.60 -17.95 38.98
N SER A 276 3.80 -17.70 38.46
CA SER A 276 4.99 -18.50 38.78
C SER A 276 5.77 -17.98 39.99
N THR A 277 5.75 -16.68 40.27
CA THR A 277 6.60 -16.07 41.31
C THR A 277 5.84 -15.65 42.57
N VAL A 278 4.60 -15.18 42.43
CA VAL A 278 3.83 -14.61 43.54
C VAL A 278 2.74 -15.57 43.99
N PHE A 279 2.01 -16.14 43.04
CA PHE A 279 0.83 -16.94 43.36
C PHE A 279 1.09 -18.13 44.30
N PRO A 280 2.21 -18.88 44.23
CA PRO A 280 2.45 -19.99 45.16
C PRO A 280 2.57 -19.54 46.61
N THR A 281 3.25 -18.42 46.86
CA THR A 281 3.39 -17.84 48.20
C THR A 281 2.07 -17.26 48.68
N LEU A 282 1.38 -16.51 47.81
CA LEU A 282 0.05 -15.97 48.12
C LEU A 282 -0.94 -17.09 48.45
N LEU A 283 -0.97 -18.17 47.68
CA LEU A 283 -1.83 -19.32 47.94
C LEU A 283 -1.55 -19.93 49.31
N SER A 284 -0.27 -20.13 49.67
CA SER A 284 0.13 -20.64 50.98
C SER A 284 -0.32 -19.72 52.12
N GLU A 285 -0.18 -18.40 51.95
CA GLU A 285 -0.64 -17.39 52.91
C GLU A 285 -2.17 -17.46 53.06
N LEU A 286 -2.93 -17.40 51.96
CA LEU A 286 -4.38 -17.44 52.00
C LEU A 286 -4.90 -18.74 52.62
N LEU A 287 -4.34 -19.89 52.27
CA LEU A 287 -4.73 -21.18 52.87
C LEU A 287 -4.43 -21.27 54.38
N SER A 288 -3.38 -20.59 54.85
CA SER A 288 -3.05 -20.53 56.28
C SER A 288 -4.06 -19.72 57.11
N MET A 289 -4.85 -18.86 56.44
CA MET A 289 -5.91 -18.05 57.07
C MET A 289 -7.25 -18.78 57.18
N LEU A 290 -7.39 -19.98 56.61
CA LEU A 290 -8.61 -20.78 56.68
C LEU A 290 -8.66 -21.61 57.97
N SER A 291 -9.87 -21.80 58.52
CA SER A 291 -10.09 -22.80 59.57
C SER A 291 -9.98 -24.22 59.01
N SER A 292 -9.78 -25.23 59.88
CA SER A 292 -9.69 -26.63 59.43
C SER A 292 -10.95 -27.11 58.70
N GLU A 293 -12.13 -26.60 59.07
CA GLU A 293 -13.40 -26.89 58.40
C GLU A 293 -13.50 -26.21 57.02
N GLN A 294 -13.08 -24.94 56.93
CA GLN A 294 -13.03 -24.20 55.67
C GLN A 294 -12.03 -24.84 54.69
N LEU A 295 -10.88 -25.27 55.18
CA LEU A 295 -9.88 -25.96 54.36
C LEU A 295 -10.41 -27.29 53.80
N LEU A 296 -11.12 -28.08 54.63
CA LEU A 296 -11.73 -29.33 54.18
C LEU A 296 -12.86 -29.08 53.17
N THR A 297 -13.64 -28.01 53.36
CA THR A 297 -14.67 -27.57 52.41
C THR A 297 -14.03 -27.11 51.09
N PHE A 298 -12.95 -26.33 51.15
CA PHE A 298 -12.20 -25.90 49.98
C PHE A 298 -11.62 -27.10 49.22
N MET A 299 -10.96 -28.04 49.90
CA MET A 299 -10.38 -29.26 49.30
C MET A 299 -11.44 -30.21 48.71
N SER A 300 -12.66 -30.20 49.23
CA SER A 300 -13.77 -30.99 48.68
C SER A 300 -14.48 -30.28 47.52
N ALA A 301 -14.45 -28.94 47.48
CA ALA A 301 -14.94 -28.11 46.38
C ALA A 301 -13.90 -27.86 45.27
N SER A 302 -12.61 -28.13 45.51
CA SER A 302 -11.46 -27.78 44.65
C SER A 302 -11.30 -28.63 43.38
N THR A 303 -12.35 -29.29 42.90
CA THR A 303 -12.41 -29.65 41.47
C THR A 303 -12.48 -28.40 40.57
N VAL A 304 -12.69 -27.23 41.17
CA VAL A 304 -12.66 -25.90 40.55
C VAL A 304 -11.27 -25.24 40.75
N SER A 305 -10.70 -24.72 39.67
CA SER A 305 -9.34 -24.13 39.58
C SER A 305 -8.95 -23.23 40.76
N VAL A 306 -7.80 -23.53 41.37
CA VAL A 306 -7.20 -22.76 42.48
C VAL A 306 -6.67 -21.41 41.98
N ASN A 307 -6.11 -21.36 40.76
CA ASN A 307 -5.47 -20.18 40.15
C ASN A 307 -6.41 -18.97 40.02
N PRO A 308 -5.95 -17.72 40.23
CA PRO A 308 -6.80 -16.55 40.13
C PRO A 308 -7.48 -16.46 38.77
N TYR A 309 -8.66 -15.85 38.76
CA TYR A 309 -9.44 -15.64 37.56
C TYR A 309 -9.00 -14.33 36.88
N PHE A 310 -8.35 -14.49 35.73
CA PHE A 310 -8.00 -13.43 34.79
C PHE A 310 -9.07 -13.35 33.70
N GLY A 311 -9.69 -12.19 33.55
CA GLY A 311 -10.65 -11.92 32.48
C GLY A 311 -9.98 -11.16 31.33
N GLU A 312 -10.36 -11.48 30.10
CA GLU A 312 -9.97 -10.71 28.92
C GLU A 312 -11.19 -10.09 28.27
N LEU A 313 -11.10 -8.79 27.96
CA LEU A 313 -12.13 -8.02 27.29
C LEU A 313 -11.54 -7.38 26.03
N ASP A 314 -11.76 -8.04 24.90
CA ASP A 314 -11.52 -7.46 23.59
C ASP A 314 -12.73 -6.63 23.15
N TYR A 315 -12.66 -5.31 23.34
CA TYR A 315 -13.80 -4.42 23.10
C TYR A 315 -14.15 -4.28 21.61
N ARG A 316 -13.16 -4.45 20.72
CA ARG A 316 -13.31 -4.42 19.26
C ARG A 316 -12.49 -5.54 18.62
N PRO A 317 -13.03 -6.77 18.58
CA PRO A 317 -12.28 -7.94 18.16
C PRO A 317 -12.05 -7.97 16.64
N PHE A 318 -10.84 -8.38 16.26
CA PHE A 318 -10.53 -8.80 14.90
C PHE A 318 -11.10 -10.20 14.64
N TYR A 319 -12.35 -10.23 14.17
CA TYR A 319 -13.15 -11.46 14.13
C TYR A 319 -12.93 -12.32 12.87
N ASN A 320 -12.37 -11.79 11.78
CA ASN A 320 -12.21 -12.54 10.54
C ASN A 320 -10.99 -12.10 9.72
N SER A 321 -10.11 -13.05 9.40
CA SER A 321 -8.91 -12.85 8.58
C SER A 321 -9.18 -12.31 7.18
N ILE A 322 -10.41 -12.49 6.63
CA ILE A 322 -10.75 -11.93 5.33
C ILE A 322 -10.68 -10.40 5.29
N LEU A 323 -10.81 -9.74 6.45
CA LEU A 323 -10.67 -8.29 6.57
C LEU A 323 -9.24 -7.81 6.24
N LEU A 324 -8.23 -8.67 6.30
CA LEU A 324 -6.88 -8.32 5.83
C LEU A 324 -6.87 -8.04 4.32
N ALA A 325 -7.81 -8.60 3.55
CA ALA A 325 -7.91 -8.34 2.12
C ALA A 325 -8.17 -6.85 1.84
N PRO A 326 -9.26 -6.19 2.30
CA PRO A 326 -9.42 -4.75 2.09
C PRO A 326 -8.49 -3.89 2.95
N LEU A 327 -8.09 -4.33 4.16
CA LEU A 327 -7.26 -3.53 5.06
C LEU A 327 -5.80 -3.44 4.63
N GLN A 328 -5.26 -4.48 3.98
CA GLN A 328 -3.85 -4.53 3.60
C GLN A 328 -3.67 -4.68 2.10
N VAL A 329 -3.85 -5.89 1.57
CA VAL A 329 -3.49 -6.21 0.18
C VAL A 329 -4.33 -5.41 -0.83
N GLY A 330 -5.59 -5.16 -0.51
CA GLY A 330 -6.53 -4.36 -1.30
C GLY A 330 -6.08 -2.92 -1.50
N LEU A 331 -5.44 -2.31 -0.49
CA LEU A 331 -4.85 -0.97 -0.63
C LEU A 331 -3.66 -0.98 -1.60
N ILE A 332 -2.86 -2.05 -1.61
CA ILE A 332 -1.78 -2.23 -2.59
C ILE A 332 -2.38 -2.35 -4.00
N PHE A 333 -3.38 -3.21 -4.17
CA PHE A 333 -4.06 -3.39 -5.45
C PHE A 333 -4.72 -2.10 -5.93
N LEU A 334 -5.30 -1.30 -5.04
CA LEU A 334 -5.86 0.01 -5.36
C LEU A 334 -4.79 0.97 -5.90
N LEU A 335 -3.64 1.06 -5.22
CA LEU A 335 -2.53 1.90 -5.67
C LEU A 335 -2.00 1.42 -7.04
N ILE A 336 -1.74 0.12 -7.19
CA ILE A 336 -1.28 -0.46 -8.47
C ILE A 336 -2.30 -0.22 -9.58
N SER A 337 -3.60 -0.42 -9.30
CA SER A 337 -4.67 -0.19 -10.27
C SER A 337 -4.68 1.28 -10.71
N SER A 338 -4.50 2.22 -9.79
CA SER A 338 -4.42 3.65 -10.12
C SER A 338 -3.25 3.99 -11.07
N PHE A 339 -2.14 3.25 -10.98
CA PHE A 339 -1.01 3.38 -11.91
C PHE A 339 -1.30 2.73 -13.27
N ILE A 340 -1.95 1.56 -13.28
CA ILE A 340 -2.34 0.88 -14.52
C ILE A 340 -3.30 1.76 -15.33
N LEU A 341 -4.23 2.45 -14.67
CA LEU A 341 -5.13 3.43 -15.28
C LEU A 341 -4.41 4.47 -16.14
N PHE A 342 -3.28 5.01 -15.67
CA PHE A 342 -2.48 5.96 -16.43
C PHE A 342 -2.04 5.40 -17.80
N ASN A 343 -1.65 4.13 -17.84
CA ASN A 343 -1.20 3.48 -19.08
C ASN A 343 -2.38 3.20 -20.02
N PHE A 344 -3.51 2.70 -19.49
CA PHE A 344 -4.67 2.35 -20.30
C PHE A 344 -5.33 3.56 -20.97
N PHE A 345 -5.45 4.68 -20.23
CA PHE A 345 -6.04 5.90 -20.78
C PHE A 345 -5.04 6.77 -21.57
N GLY A 346 -3.75 6.40 -21.61
CA GLY A 346 -2.71 7.17 -22.31
C GLY A 346 -3.06 7.48 -23.76
N GLN A 347 -3.48 6.47 -24.53
CA GLN A 347 -3.91 6.65 -25.93
C GLN A 347 -5.24 7.37 -26.06
N VAL A 348 -6.15 7.17 -25.10
CA VAL A 348 -7.47 7.83 -25.12
C VAL A 348 -7.31 9.33 -24.95
N HIS A 349 -6.38 9.76 -24.09
CA HIS A 349 -6.10 11.18 -23.87
C HIS A 349 -5.48 11.87 -25.09
N THR A 350 -4.73 11.17 -25.94
CA THR A 350 -4.11 11.80 -27.13
C THR A 350 -5.12 12.09 -28.24
N ILE A 351 -6.25 11.39 -28.29
CA ILE A 351 -7.31 11.61 -29.31
C ILE A 351 -7.87 13.03 -29.23
N LEU A 352 -8.12 13.52 -28.00
CA LEU A 352 -8.74 14.83 -27.78
C LEU A 352 -7.74 15.99 -27.84
N LEU A 353 -6.45 15.70 -27.59
CA LEU A 353 -5.39 16.70 -27.48
C LEU A 353 -5.29 17.65 -28.70
N PRO A 354 -5.35 17.20 -29.97
CA PRO A 354 -5.23 18.11 -31.12
C PRO A 354 -6.51 18.92 -31.39
N HIS A 355 -7.65 18.53 -30.82
CA HIS A 355 -8.96 19.12 -31.16
C HIS A 355 -9.45 20.16 -30.14
N VAL A 356 -8.75 20.33 -29.02
CA VAL A 356 -9.28 21.06 -27.86
C VAL A 356 -8.23 22.03 -27.29
N LYS A 357 -8.68 23.24 -26.92
CA LYS A 357 -7.84 24.23 -26.23
C LYS A 357 -7.28 23.65 -24.93
N ILE A 358 -6.03 23.98 -24.61
CA ILE A 358 -5.31 23.45 -23.44
C ILE A 358 -6.12 23.53 -22.13
N PRO A 359 -6.81 24.64 -21.77
CA PRO A 359 -7.59 24.69 -20.52
C PRO A 359 -8.75 23.69 -20.48
N HIS A 360 -9.44 23.49 -21.61
CA HIS A 360 -10.52 22.50 -21.72
C HIS A 360 -9.99 21.07 -21.67
N TYR A 361 -8.83 20.82 -22.28
CA TYR A 361 -8.15 19.52 -22.18
C TYR A 361 -7.74 19.20 -20.74
N MET A 362 -7.26 20.19 -19.99
CA MET A 362 -6.92 20.03 -18.57
C MET A 362 -8.14 19.70 -17.72
N LEU A 363 -9.26 20.39 -17.94
CA LEU A 363 -10.52 20.08 -17.26
C LEU A 363 -11.02 18.68 -17.61
N TYR A 364 -10.97 18.29 -18.89
CA TYR A 364 -11.29 16.93 -19.35
C TYR A 364 -10.44 15.88 -18.62
N ARG A 365 -9.12 16.08 -18.54
CA ARG A 365 -8.22 15.13 -17.89
C ARG A 365 -8.52 15.00 -16.41
N PHE A 366 -8.72 16.12 -15.72
CA PHE A 366 -9.08 16.15 -14.31
C PHE A 366 -10.39 15.40 -14.05
N LEU A 367 -11.48 15.78 -14.74
CA LEU A 367 -12.78 15.14 -14.56
C LEU A 367 -12.75 13.66 -14.98
N GLY A 368 -12.10 13.34 -16.10
CA GLY A 368 -11.96 11.98 -16.60
C GLY A 368 -11.24 11.06 -15.60
N ASN A 369 -10.16 11.55 -14.99
CA ASN A 369 -9.45 10.79 -13.96
C ASN A 369 -10.33 10.58 -12.72
N HIS A 370 -11.01 11.62 -12.23
CA HIS A 370 -11.89 11.50 -11.07
C HIS A 370 -13.08 10.57 -11.30
N ILE A 371 -13.74 10.66 -12.46
CA ILE A 371 -14.81 9.73 -12.85
C ILE A 371 -14.28 8.31 -12.92
N SER A 372 -13.10 8.10 -13.50
CA SER A 372 -12.48 6.78 -13.57
C SER A 372 -12.20 6.22 -12.17
N TYR A 373 -11.61 7.01 -11.27
CA TYR A 373 -11.38 6.59 -9.88
C TYR A 373 -12.69 6.27 -9.14
N LEU A 374 -13.75 7.03 -9.39
CA LEU A 374 -15.06 6.80 -8.78
C LEU A 374 -15.66 5.45 -9.24
N VAL A 375 -15.58 5.15 -10.54
CA VAL A 375 -16.10 3.90 -11.10
C VAL A 375 -15.24 2.70 -10.68
N LEU A 376 -13.91 2.79 -10.78
CA LEU A 376 -13.04 1.68 -10.41
C LEU A 376 -13.05 1.36 -8.92
N SER A 377 -13.12 2.38 -8.06
CA SER A 377 -13.28 2.15 -6.62
C SER A 377 -14.57 1.39 -6.30
N LEU A 378 -15.65 1.61 -7.04
CA LEU A 378 -16.89 0.84 -6.87
C LEU A 378 -16.66 -0.65 -7.14
N PHE A 379 -15.97 -1.00 -8.23
CA PHE A 379 -15.65 -2.39 -8.56
C PHE A 379 -14.73 -3.03 -7.51
N ILE A 380 -13.73 -2.31 -7.03
CA ILE A 380 -12.84 -2.77 -5.94
C ILE A 380 -13.67 -3.05 -4.67
N CYS A 381 -14.55 -2.13 -4.27
CA CYS A 381 -15.41 -2.32 -3.11
C CYS A 381 -16.43 -3.46 -3.29
N THR A 382 -16.91 -3.65 -4.52
CA THR A 382 -17.86 -4.72 -4.86
C THR A 382 -17.23 -6.09 -4.63
N VAL A 383 -15.92 -6.26 -4.85
CA VAL A 383 -15.22 -7.52 -4.51
C VAL A 383 -15.37 -7.82 -3.02
N SER A 384 -15.14 -6.83 -2.15
CA SER A 384 -15.35 -7.01 -0.70
C SER A 384 -16.80 -7.38 -0.35
N ALA A 385 -17.78 -6.83 -1.06
CA ALA A 385 -19.19 -7.18 -0.88
C ALA A 385 -19.53 -8.60 -1.38
N ILE A 386 -18.94 -9.04 -2.50
CA ILE A 386 -19.10 -10.41 -3.02
C ILE A 386 -18.63 -11.43 -1.97
N PHE A 387 -17.50 -11.16 -1.32
CA PHE A 387 -16.96 -12.00 -0.24
C PHE A 387 -17.66 -11.82 1.11
N GLN A 388 -18.84 -11.18 1.14
CA GLN A 388 -19.71 -11.07 2.32
C GLN A 388 -19.02 -10.41 3.53
N ILE A 389 -18.16 -9.41 3.28
CA ILE A 389 -17.62 -8.60 4.37
C ILE A 389 -18.75 -7.74 4.96
N ASP A 390 -18.83 -7.71 6.29
CA ASP A 390 -19.81 -6.87 6.98
C ASP A 390 -19.36 -5.40 6.99
N PHE A 391 -20.21 -4.52 6.49
CA PHE A 391 -19.99 -3.06 6.47
C PHE A 391 -20.81 -2.33 7.55
N THR A 392 -21.63 -3.05 8.32
CA THR A 392 -22.66 -2.44 9.16
C THR A 392 -22.20 -2.06 10.55
N LEU A 393 -21.04 -2.55 11.00
CA LEU A 393 -20.54 -2.39 12.36
C LEU A 393 -20.45 -0.93 12.81
N ALA A 394 -19.85 -0.04 12.01
CA ALA A 394 -19.63 1.35 12.43
C ALA A 394 -20.69 2.35 11.98
N PHE A 395 -21.30 2.11 10.81
CA PHE A 395 -22.19 3.06 10.13
C PHE A 395 -23.50 2.43 9.64
N GLY A 396 -23.81 1.21 10.06
CA GLY A 396 -25.01 0.50 9.65
C GLY A 396 -25.13 0.38 8.13
N ARG A 397 -26.32 0.62 7.60
CA ARG A 397 -26.62 0.47 6.16
C ARG A 397 -25.80 1.38 5.24
N ALA A 398 -25.28 2.50 5.76
CA ALA A 398 -24.47 3.43 4.98
C ALA A 398 -23.00 2.99 4.82
N GLY A 399 -22.56 1.95 5.54
CA GLY A 399 -21.16 1.56 5.59
C GLY A 399 -20.53 1.21 4.24
N PHE A 400 -21.28 0.53 3.35
CA PHE A 400 -20.78 0.24 2.00
C PHE A 400 -20.54 1.50 1.17
N VAL A 401 -21.45 2.48 1.25
CA VAL A 401 -21.33 3.75 0.52
C VAL A 401 -20.15 4.56 1.08
N ILE A 402 -20.00 4.61 2.40
CA ILE A 402 -18.87 5.29 3.05
C ILE A 402 -17.56 4.61 2.66
N PHE A 403 -17.51 3.27 2.63
CA PHE A 403 -16.35 2.51 2.15
C PHE A 403 -16.02 2.83 0.70
N TRP A 404 -17.02 2.89 -0.18
CA TRP A 404 -16.83 3.24 -1.58
C TRP A 404 -16.25 4.64 -1.75
N PHE A 405 -16.86 5.66 -1.12
CA PHE A 405 -16.34 7.03 -1.21
C PHE A 405 -14.96 7.19 -0.55
N SER A 406 -14.67 6.45 0.52
CA SER A 406 -13.33 6.41 1.14
C SER A 406 -12.28 5.80 0.19
N THR A 407 -12.66 4.73 -0.50
CA THR A 407 -11.84 4.04 -1.50
C THR A 407 -11.59 4.96 -2.69
N TYR A 408 -12.63 5.68 -3.15
CA TYR A 408 -12.52 6.71 -4.18
C TYR A 408 -11.53 7.81 -3.78
N LEU A 409 -11.68 8.40 -2.58
CA LEU A 409 -10.77 9.47 -2.12
C LEU A 409 -9.33 8.97 -2.02
N THR A 410 -9.14 7.76 -1.52
CA THR A 410 -7.81 7.11 -1.46
C THR A 410 -7.23 6.95 -2.86
N MET A 411 -8.03 6.43 -3.80
CA MET A 411 -7.64 6.21 -5.19
C MET A 411 -7.35 7.52 -5.92
N ALA A 412 -8.09 8.59 -5.66
CA ALA A 412 -7.83 9.91 -6.20
C ALA A 412 -6.53 10.52 -5.63
N ALA A 413 -6.24 10.33 -4.35
CA ALA A 413 -5.00 10.80 -3.72
C ALA A 413 -3.77 10.10 -4.30
N VAL A 414 -3.74 8.77 -4.35
CA VAL A 414 -2.59 8.01 -4.90
C VAL A 414 -2.54 8.05 -6.43
N GLY A 415 -3.70 8.04 -7.08
CA GLY A 415 -3.84 8.10 -8.53
C GLY A 415 -3.41 9.45 -9.10
N GLY A 416 -3.77 10.56 -8.44
CA GLY A 416 -3.29 11.89 -8.81
C GLY A 416 -1.77 12.04 -8.71
N ALA A 417 -1.16 11.44 -7.68
CA ALA A 417 0.30 11.41 -7.54
C ALA A 417 0.94 10.59 -8.65
N ASN A 418 0.35 9.43 -8.98
CA ASN A 418 0.77 8.61 -10.10
C ASN A 418 0.64 9.35 -11.44
N ASP A 419 -0.49 10.01 -11.73
CA ASP A 419 -0.70 10.75 -12.98
C ASP A 419 0.37 11.84 -13.17
N ASN A 420 0.64 12.62 -12.13
CA ASN A 420 1.64 13.69 -12.16
C ASN A 420 3.06 13.15 -12.36
N VAL A 421 3.50 12.20 -11.53
CA VAL A 421 4.89 11.72 -11.56
C VAL A 421 5.14 10.84 -12.79
N CYS A 422 4.18 10.01 -13.19
CA CYS A 422 4.30 9.18 -14.38
C CYS A 422 4.39 10.03 -15.64
N MET A 423 3.63 11.12 -15.76
CA MET A 423 3.78 12.05 -16.89
C MET A 423 5.20 12.62 -17.00
N VAL A 424 5.78 13.05 -15.88
CA VAL A 424 7.15 13.59 -15.85
C VAL A 424 8.17 12.52 -16.23
N ILE A 425 8.08 11.33 -15.61
CA ILE A 425 9.02 10.23 -15.88
C ILE A 425 8.91 9.79 -17.33
N PHE A 426 7.69 9.63 -17.84
CA PHE A 426 7.44 9.24 -19.22
C PHE A 426 8.04 10.22 -20.22
N ALA A 427 7.92 11.53 -19.96
CA ALA A 427 8.51 12.56 -20.79
C ALA A 427 10.03 12.54 -20.80
N HIS A 428 10.70 12.00 -19.77
CA HIS A 428 12.17 11.98 -19.68
C HIS A 428 12.75 10.61 -20.01
N ASN A 429 12.42 9.59 -19.22
CA ASN A 429 12.89 8.21 -19.37
C ASN A 429 11.79 7.20 -18.98
N PRO A 430 11.01 6.68 -19.95
CA PRO A 430 9.94 5.71 -19.70
C PRO A 430 10.33 4.46 -18.87
N PRO A 431 11.56 3.89 -18.97
CA PRO A 431 11.91 2.71 -18.17
C PRO A 431 11.85 2.89 -16.65
N PHE A 432 11.92 4.13 -16.15
CA PHE A 432 11.85 4.43 -14.71
C PHE A 432 10.42 4.44 -14.16
N LEU A 433 9.39 4.21 -14.99
CA LEU A 433 8.01 4.11 -14.52
C LEU A 433 7.82 2.94 -13.53
N GLY A 434 8.43 1.79 -13.82
CA GLY A 434 8.37 0.63 -12.91
C GLY A 434 9.10 0.88 -11.59
N VAL A 435 10.19 1.64 -11.64
CA VAL A 435 10.94 2.10 -10.45
C VAL A 435 10.06 2.96 -9.57
N TRP A 436 9.36 3.95 -10.14
CA TRP A 436 8.40 4.78 -9.39
C TRP A 436 7.31 3.94 -8.72
N LEU A 437 6.67 3.05 -9.47
CA LEU A 437 5.58 2.22 -8.94
C LEU A 437 6.03 1.43 -7.71
N ILE A 438 7.16 0.72 -7.80
CA ILE A 438 7.68 -0.11 -6.71
C ILE A 438 8.01 0.75 -5.49
N SER A 439 8.75 1.84 -5.68
CA SER A 439 9.12 2.73 -4.57
C SER A 439 7.90 3.40 -3.94
N PHE A 440 6.92 3.85 -4.74
CA PHE A 440 5.71 4.51 -4.23
C PHE A 440 4.80 3.55 -3.46
N VAL A 441 4.66 2.31 -3.91
CA VAL A 441 3.98 1.24 -3.15
C VAL A 441 4.68 1.03 -1.81
N ILE A 442 5.99 0.81 -1.82
CA ILE A 442 6.72 0.46 -0.60
C ILE A 442 6.72 1.63 0.41
N MET A 443 6.87 2.87 -0.05
CA MET A 443 6.75 4.06 0.79
C MET A 443 5.36 4.18 1.46
N ASN A 444 4.29 3.79 0.79
CA ASN A 444 2.94 3.79 1.38
C ASN A 444 2.71 2.59 2.31
N VAL A 445 3.16 1.41 1.92
CA VAL A 445 2.90 0.14 2.64
C VAL A 445 3.60 0.09 4.00
N SER A 446 4.88 0.45 4.03
CA SER A 446 5.74 0.26 5.20
C SER A 446 5.21 0.92 6.48
N PRO A 447 4.75 2.18 6.46
CA PRO A 447 4.10 2.77 7.62
C PRO A 447 2.66 2.28 7.87
N SER A 448 1.98 1.72 6.87
CA SER A 448 0.54 1.46 6.96
C SER A 448 0.20 0.14 7.67
N PHE A 449 1.07 -0.86 7.57
CA PHE A 449 0.79 -2.21 8.09
C PHE A 449 1.47 -2.53 9.41
N SER A 450 2.18 -1.57 9.98
CA SER A 450 2.81 -1.71 11.29
C SER A 450 2.20 -0.72 12.26
N ALA A 451 1.89 -1.16 13.48
CA ALA A 451 1.58 -0.25 14.59
C ALA A 451 2.68 0.81 14.71
N MET A 452 2.29 2.08 14.56
CA MET A 452 3.22 3.20 14.64
C MET A 452 4.03 3.24 15.95
N ALA A 453 3.45 2.74 17.04
CA ALA A 453 4.14 2.62 18.32
C ALA A 453 5.30 1.60 18.29
N LEU A 454 5.20 0.54 17.49
CA LEU A 454 6.20 -0.52 17.36
C LEU A 454 7.27 -0.22 16.30
N THR A 455 7.20 0.94 15.65
CA THR A 455 8.14 1.35 14.60
C THR A 455 9.15 2.39 15.09
N ASN A 456 10.24 2.54 14.33
CA ASN A 456 11.14 3.67 14.52
C ASN A 456 10.41 4.98 14.17
N ASN A 457 10.77 6.08 14.84
CA ASN A 457 10.18 7.41 14.60
C ASN A 457 10.35 7.87 13.14
N PHE A 458 11.35 7.35 12.41
CA PHE A 458 11.48 7.56 10.97
C PHE A 458 10.17 7.28 10.20
N TYR A 459 9.44 6.20 10.53
CA TYR A 459 8.23 5.79 9.83
C TYR A 459 7.00 6.67 10.08
N ARG A 460 7.13 7.70 10.94
CA ARG A 460 6.05 8.67 11.20
C ARG A 460 5.68 9.51 9.98
N TYR A 461 6.51 9.55 8.92
CA TYR A 461 6.10 10.11 7.63
C TYR A 461 4.82 9.44 7.09
N GLY A 462 4.54 8.21 7.53
CA GLY A 462 3.30 7.49 7.25
C GLY A 462 2.03 8.27 7.58
N TYR A 463 2.05 9.11 8.61
CA TYR A 463 0.91 9.98 8.90
C TYR A 463 0.62 10.97 7.78
N ALA A 464 1.57 11.29 6.90
CA ALA A 464 1.30 12.09 5.73
C ALA A 464 0.84 11.24 4.53
N MET A 465 0.99 9.91 4.56
CA MET A 465 0.77 9.06 3.37
C MET A 465 -0.70 8.66 3.20
N PRO A 466 -1.26 8.67 1.97
CA PRO A 466 -2.67 8.35 1.73
C PRO A 466 -3.08 6.96 2.20
N MET A 467 -2.22 5.96 2.00
CA MET A 467 -2.53 4.57 2.31
C MET A 467 -2.69 4.32 3.82
N HIS A 468 -1.90 5.00 4.65
CA HIS A 468 -2.02 4.89 6.11
C HIS A 468 -3.37 5.46 6.57
N GLN A 469 -3.79 6.58 5.97
CA GLN A 469 -5.08 7.20 6.29
C GLN A 469 -6.25 6.33 5.85
N ALA A 470 -6.15 5.72 4.67
CA ALA A 470 -7.16 4.79 4.18
C ALA A 470 -7.26 3.55 5.08
N ASN A 471 -6.14 2.97 5.48
CA ASN A 471 -6.10 1.84 6.40
C ASN A 471 -6.83 2.16 7.72
N GLU A 472 -6.55 3.33 8.32
CA GLU A 472 -7.21 3.77 9.55
C GLU A 472 -8.71 4.02 9.38
N ILE A 473 -9.14 4.61 8.25
CA ILE A 473 -10.56 4.78 7.93
C ILE A 473 -11.25 3.41 7.77
N PHE A 474 -10.61 2.47 7.07
CA PHE A 474 -11.18 1.16 6.81
C PHE A 474 -11.33 0.34 8.09
N LYS A 475 -10.35 0.39 9.01
CA LYS A 475 -10.50 -0.25 10.32
C LYS A 475 -11.70 0.31 11.09
N VAL A 476 -11.94 1.62 11.03
CA VAL A 476 -13.14 2.20 11.65
C VAL A 476 -14.40 1.65 10.99
N ILE A 477 -14.47 1.59 9.65
CA ILE A 477 -15.65 1.08 8.94
C ILE A 477 -15.95 -0.39 9.29
N PHE A 478 -14.91 -1.24 9.27
CA PHE A 478 -15.05 -2.69 9.40
C PHE A 478 -15.03 -3.21 10.84
N LEU A 479 -14.49 -2.44 11.79
CA LEU A 479 -14.25 -2.91 13.16
C LEU A 479 -14.79 -1.94 14.21
N ASP A 480 -15.51 -0.88 13.82
CA ASP A 480 -16.05 0.16 14.71
C ASP A 480 -15.05 0.67 15.75
N LEU A 481 -13.81 0.89 15.30
CA LEU A 481 -12.79 1.57 16.10
C LEU A 481 -13.13 3.05 16.29
N TRP A 482 -12.41 3.70 17.21
CA TRP A 482 -12.64 5.11 17.53
C TRP A 482 -12.63 6.06 16.32
N LYS A 483 -13.71 6.84 16.24
CA LYS A 483 -14.05 7.73 15.12
C LYS A 483 -13.35 9.09 15.17
N GLY A 484 -12.74 9.48 16.29
CA GLY A 484 -12.20 10.83 16.47
C GLY A 484 -11.08 11.23 15.50
N ASN A 485 -10.33 10.25 14.97
CA ASN A 485 -9.30 10.51 13.96
C ASN A 485 -9.83 10.62 12.52
N LEU A 486 -11.10 10.28 12.24
CA LEU A 486 -11.63 10.24 10.88
C LEU A 486 -11.49 11.58 10.15
N GLY A 487 -11.79 12.69 10.83
CA GLY A 487 -11.68 14.03 10.25
C GLY A 487 -10.27 14.34 9.76
N ARG A 488 -9.24 14.00 10.56
CA ARG A 488 -7.83 14.15 10.18
C ARG A 488 -7.48 13.25 8.99
N ASN A 489 -7.92 11.99 9.02
CA ASN A 489 -7.57 11.01 8.00
C ASN A 489 -8.16 11.40 6.63
N TYR A 490 -9.43 11.78 6.58
CA TYR A 490 -10.05 12.31 5.35
C TYR A 490 -9.44 13.64 4.92
N GLY A 491 -9.13 14.53 5.87
CA GLY A 491 -8.47 15.80 5.60
C GLY A 491 -7.15 15.62 4.84
N ILE A 492 -6.32 14.66 5.26
CA ILE A 492 -5.04 14.38 4.60
C ILE A 492 -5.24 13.80 3.19
N LEU A 493 -6.24 12.92 2.99
CA LEU A 493 -6.58 12.44 1.64
C LEU A 493 -6.99 13.59 0.71
N VAL A 494 -7.81 14.52 1.20
CA VAL A 494 -8.23 15.71 0.46
C VAL A 494 -7.05 16.63 0.16
N VAL A 495 -6.13 16.83 1.11
CA VAL A 495 -4.90 17.61 0.89
C VAL A 495 -4.08 17.03 -0.25
N TRP A 496 -3.90 15.71 -0.33
CA TRP A 496 -3.23 15.08 -1.46
C TRP A 496 -3.94 15.31 -2.79
N ILE A 497 -5.27 15.18 -2.81
CA ILE A 497 -6.06 15.44 -4.02
C ILE A 497 -5.85 16.89 -4.49
N VAL A 498 -5.96 17.86 -3.58
CA VAL A 498 -5.78 19.28 -3.88
C VAL A 498 -4.36 19.56 -4.37
N LEU A 499 -3.33 19.05 -3.68
CA LEU A 499 -1.94 19.22 -4.08
C LEU A 499 -1.68 18.65 -5.47
N ASN A 500 -2.16 17.43 -5.75
CA ASN A 500 -2.02 16.82 -7.07
C ASN A 500 -2.75 17.63 -8.15
N THR A 501 -3.92 18.16 -7.84
CA THR A 501 -4.71 19.00 -8.76
C THR A 501 -3.99 20.30 -9.08
N VAL A 502 -3.38 20.95 -8.09
CA VAL A 502 -2.62 22.20 -8.26
C VAL A 502 -1.34 21.96 -9.05
N ILE A 503 -0.66 20.83 -8.83
CA ILE A 503 0.59 20.47 -9.51
C ILE A 503 0.36 20.08 -10.99
N ASN A 504 -0.77 19.44 -11.29
CA ASN A 504 -1.07 18.88 -12.62
C ASN A 504 -0.92 19.89 -13.78
N PRO A 505 -1.47 21.13 -13.71
CA PRO A 505 -1.21 22.19 -14.68
C PRO A 505 0.25 22.43 -15.03
N PHE A 506 1.12 22.49 -14.02
CA PHE A 506 2.54 22.76 -14.20
C PHE A 506 3.24 21.57 -14.86
N VAL A 507 2.86 20.35 -14.47
CA VAL A 507 3.36 19.11 -15.07
C VAL A 507 2.96 19.03 -16.55
N LEU A 508 1.69 19.25 -16.88
CA LEU A 508 1.21 19.20 -18.27
C LEU A 508 1.92 20.23 -19.16
N LYS A 509 2.11 21.46 -18.66
CA LYS A 509 2.85 22.51 -19.38
C LYS A 509 4.31 22.09 -19.61
N HIS A 510 4.96 21.54 -18.60
CA HIS A 510 6.34 21.08 -18.69
C HIS A 510 6.50 19.92 -19.69
N VAL A 511 5.68 18.88 -19.55
CA VAL A 511 5.69 17.70 -20.43
C VAL A 511 5.38 18.09 -21.87
N GLY A 512 4.40 18.96 -22.10
CA GLY A 512 4.09 19.50 -23.42
C GLY A 512 5.29 20.19 -24.07
N SER A 513 6.03 21.01 -23.32
CA SER A 513 7.25 21.67 -23.82
C SER A 513 8.37 20.68 -24.16
N VAL A 514 8.57 19.66 -23.32
CA VAL A 514 9.60 18.63 -23.55
C VAL A 514 9.27 17.81 -24.79
N MET A 515 8.02 17.39 -24.96
CA MET A 515 7.57 16.64 -26.13
C MET A 515 7.68 17.46 -27.41
N ALA A 516 7.30 18.75 -27.38
CA ALA A 516 7.45 19.66 -28.52
C ALA A 516 8.92 19.82 -28.95
N LYS A 517 9.84 19.97 -27.99
CA LYS A 517 11.29 20.03 -28.27
C LYS A 517 11.81 18.74 -28.90
N ARG A 518 11.35 17.58 -28.44
CA ARG A 518 11.73 16.28 -29.02
C ARG A 518 11.20 16.12 -30.44
N ALA A 519 9.93 16.45 -30.68
CA ALA A 519 9.34 16.41 -32.02
C ALA A 519 10.11 17.33 -32.99
N ALA A 520 10.48 18.54 -32.55
CA ALA A 520 11.30 19.45 -33.35
C ALA A 520 12.72 18.91 -33.62
N ALA A 521 13.35 18.25 -32.65
CA ALA A 521 14.66 17.63 -32.83
C ALA A 521 14.60 16.42 -33.78
N GLU A 522 13.56 15.59 -33.69
CA GLU A 522 13.33 14.47 -34.60
C GLU A 522 13.02 14.93 -36.02
N ALA A 523 12.24 16.00 -36.19
CA ALA A 523 12.00 16.61 -37.49
C ALA A 523 13.29 17.14 -38.13
N ARG A 524 14.16 17.80 -37.33
CA ARG A 524 15.48 18.25 -37.79
C ARG A 524 16.42 17.08 -38.13
N ALA A 525 16.37 16.00 -37.35
CA ALA A 525 17.18 14.80 -37.61
C ALA A 525 16.71 13.98 -38.82
N LYS A 526 15.45 14.15 -39.26
CA LYS A 526 14.91 13.56 -40.50
C LYS A 526 15.14 14.45 -41.72
N ALA A 527 15.40 15.74 -41.52
CA ALA A 527 15.65 16.72 -42.58
C ALA A 527 17.14 16.83 -42.97
N ASN A 528 18.05 16.40 -42.09
CA ASN A 528 19.47 16.19 -42.35
C ASN A 528 19.74 14.73 -42.69
#